data_AF-A0A7C7GRP2-F1
#
_entry.id   AF-A0A7C7GRP2-F1
#
_cell.length_a   1.000
_cell.length_b   1.000
_cell.length_c   1.000
_cell.angle_alpha   90.00
_cell.angle_beta   90.00
_cell.angle_gamma   90.00
#
_symmetry.space_group_name_H-M   'P 1'
#
loop_
_entity.id
_entity.type
_entity.pdbx_description
1 polymer ?
#
loop_
_entity_poly.entity_id
_entity_poly.type
_entity_poly.pdbx_seq_one_letter_code
_entity_poly.pdbx_strand_id
1 'polypeptide(L)'
;MRNLNSQINTMFNETIYRIEADNGSRIKKFTIRFTKSNQKYSPEHLEALLGSHEKAIREVPLLFLRIEKTARQKYLVLLDEERRRELLKVMTDHVEMLVEKMNRKYRDIFKSQKRLEEFDSRIKNTLMAGKQRINDETKKVSESIGEKLSSSSKIKPEELARIYELDESTLIDLKAIEPLQAIHEVFEGVKEDNVAKNAFEGMREGIVICSKFGTQLGIDPSQNHTEAARRLKKRSIAAGTLVLKDLIDAIYILTQQLKLPGEKRNNEIITKTHSRLNESLNKHDGAEKVIASLQAFFQMLSIV
;
A
#
# COMPACT_ATOMS: atom_id res chain seq x y z
N MET A 1 5.40 -8.28 -15.64
CA MET A 1 3.98 -8.02 -15.27
C MET A 1 3.14 -9.26 -14.92
N ARG A 2 3.38 -10.48 -15.47
CA ARG A 2 2.64 -11.71 -15.08
C ARG A 2 2.67 -12.04 -13.56
N ASN A 3 3.59 -11.45 -12.81
CA ASN A 3 3.74 -11.66 -11.37
C ASN A 3 2.71 -10.87 -10.52
N LEU A 4 2.33 -9.65 -10.91
CA LEU A 4 1.51 -8.78 -10.06
C LEU A 4 0.09 -9.34 -9.86
N ASN A 5 -0.57 -9.74 -10.94
CA ASN A 5 -1.92 -10.33 -10.86
C ASN A 5 -1.91 -11.61 -10.00
N SER A 6 -0.88 -12.45 -10.16
CA SER A 6 -0.72 -13.67 -9.38
C SER A 6 -0.52 -13.39 -7.89
N GLN A 7 0.34 -12.43 -7.54
CA GLN A 7 0.55 -12.00 -6.15
C GLN A 7 -0.75 -11.47 -5.53
N ILE A 8 -1.48 -10.63 -6.25
CA ILE A 8 -2.76 -10.09 -5.77
C ILE A 8 -3.78 -11.21 -5.56
N ASN A 9 -3.87 -12.18 -6.50
CA ASN A 9 -4.79 -13.30 -6.37
C ASN A 9 -4.49 -14.15 -5.13
N THR A 10 -3.22 -14.34 -4.75
CA THR A 10 -2.86 -15.04 -3.50
C THR A 10 -3.38 -14.27 -2.28
N MET A 11 -3.27 -12.95 -2.28
CA MET A 11 -3.80 -12.11 -1.19
C MET A 11 -5.34 -12.17 -1.09
N PHE A 12 -6.04 -12.37 -2.21
CA PHE A 12 -7.48 -12.58 -2.21
C PHE A 12 -7.87 -13.87 -1.49
N ASN A 13 -7.13 -14.96 -1.72
CA ASN A 13 -7.38 -16.24 -1.04
C ASN A 13 -7.27 -16.09 0.49
N GLU A 14 -6.20 -15.46 0.98
CA GLU A 14 -6.07 -15.18 2.42
C GLU A 14 -7.19 -14.28 2.95
N THR A 15 -7.60 -13.30 2.14
CA THR A 15 -8.65 -12.35 2.52
C THR A 15 -10.01 -13.00 2.64
N ILE A 16 -10.39 -13.89 1.72
CA ILE A 16 -11.68 -14.59 1.82
C ILE A 16 -11.70 -15.51 3.04
N TYR A 17 -10.60 -16.20 3.35
CA TYR A 17 -10.52 -17.01 4.58
C TYR A 17 -10.74 -16.18 5.84
N ARG A 18 -10.17 -14.98 5.91
CA ARG A 18 -10.40 -14.05 7.04
C ARG A 18 -11.85 -13.60 7.13
N ILE A 19 -12.46 -13.20 6.01
CA ILE A 19 -13.88 -12.79 5.97
C ILE A 19 -14.78 -13.93 6.50
N GLU A 20 -14.53 -15.17 6.07
CA GLU A 20 -15.30 -16.33 6.51
C GLU A 20 -15.09 -16.64 7.99
N ALA A 21 -13.84 -16.58 8.48
CA ALA A 21 -13.52 -16.80 9.88
C ALA A 21 -14.18 -15.75 10.79
N ASP A 22 -14.12 -14.48 10.42
CA ASP A 22 -14.75 -13.39 11.15
C ASP A 22 -16.27 -13.51 11.16
N ASN A 23 -16.87 -13.92 10.04
CA ASN A 23 -18.30 -14.24 9.98
C ASN A 23 -18.66 -15.41 10.90
N GLY A 24 -17.89 -16.49 10.85
CA GLY A 24 -18.09 -17.66 11.71
C GLY A 24 -18.00 -17.31 13.20
N SER A 25 -17.03 -16.47 13.58
CA SER A 25 -16.86 -15.97 14.95
C SER A 25 -18.08 -15.16 15.41
N ARG A 26 -18.59 -14.25 14.55
CA ARG A 26 -19.81 -13.47 14.83
C ARG A 26 -21.04 -14.38 15.00
N ILE A 27 -21.24 -15.33 14.09
CA ILE A 27 -22.33 -16.31 14.15
C ILE A 27 -22.26 -17.13 15.45
N LYS A 28 -21.07 -17.59 15.83
CA LYS A 28 -20.86 -18.33 17.10
C LYS A 28 -21.25 -17.48 18.31
N LYS A 29 -20.83 -16.21 18.36
CA LYS A 29 -21.19 -15.27 19.44
C LYS A 29 -22.69 -15.04 19.53
N PHE A 30 -23.37 -14.82 18.40
CA PHE A 30 -24.82 -14.69 18.37
C PHE A 30 -25.50 -15.97 18.85
N THR A 31 -25.09 -17.13 18.32
CA THR A 31 -25.68 -18.42 18.68
C THR A 31 -25.58 -18.68 20.18
N ILE A 32 -24.42 -18.43 20.80
CA ILE A 32 -24.22 -18.58 22.25
C ILE A 32 -25.17 -17.65 23.01
N ARG A 33 -25.25 -16.37 22.63
CA ARG A 33 -26.10 -15.37 23.29
C ARG A 33 -27.57 -15.79 23.27
N PHE A 34 -28.10 -16.10 22.10
CA PHE A 34 -29.52 -16.44 21.92
C PHE A 34 -29.87 -17.83 22.46
N THR A 35 -28.92 -18.77 22.51
CA THR A 35 -29.14 -20.06 23.17
C THR A 35 -29.23 -19.89 24.69
N LYS A 36 -28.38 -19.05 25.30
CA LYS A 36 -28.43 -18.77 26.74
C LYS A 36 -29.72 -18.09 27.18
N SER A 37 -30.34 -17.27 26.33
CA SER A 37 -31.64 -16.65 26.59
C SER A 37 -32.84 -17.51 26.16
N ASN A 38 -32.61 -18.76 25.74
CA ASN A 38 -33.64 -19.67 25.20
C ASN A 38 -34.43 -19.07 24.01
N GLN A 39 -33.79 -18.20 23.22
CA GLN A 39 -34.34 -17.52 22.05
C GLN A 39 -33.69 -18.05 20.75
N LYS A 40 -33.26 -19.32 20.75
CA LYS A 40 -32.63 -19.90 19.57
C LYS A 40 -33.64 -19.95 18.43
N TYR A 41 -33.26 -19.33 17.32
CA TYR A 41 -34.09 -19.17 16.11
C TYR A 41 -35.31 -18.28 16.29
N SER A 42 -35.31 -17.41 17.31
CA SER A 42 -36.24 -16.27 17.32
C SER A 42 -36.00 -15.38 16.09
N PRO A 43 -36.97 -14.53 15.71
CA PRO A 43 -36.80 -13.57 14.64
C PRO A 43 -35.53 -12.72 14.78
N GLU A 44 -35.22 -12.26 16.00
CA GLU A 44 -34.03 -11.44 16.30
C GLU A 44 -32.73 -12.25 16.14
N HIS A 45 -32.73 -13.53 16.52
CA HIS A 45 -31.58 -14.40 16.31
C HIS A 45 -31.31 -14.58 14.81
N LEU A 46 -32.34 -14.89 14.04
CA LEU A 46 -32.22 -15.10 12.60
C LEU A 46 -31.79 -13.80 11.90
N GLU A 47 -32.32 -12.66 12.29
CA GLU A 47 -31.90 -11.35 11.80
C GLU A 47 -30.40 -11.11 12.03
N ALA A 48 -29.91 -11.37 13.24
CA ALA A 48 -28.49 -11.22 13.56
C ALA A 48 -27.59 -12.17 12.74
N LEU A 49 -28.05 -13.39 12.48
CA LEU A 49 -27.33 -14.36 11.66
C LEU A 49 -27.26 -13.93 10.19
N LEU A 50 -28.39 -13.53 9.60
CA LEU A 50 -28.44 -13.06 8.21
C LEU A 50 -27.64 -11.76 8.03
N GLY A 51 -27.79 -10.80 8.95
CA GLY A 51 -27.01 -9.56 8.94
C GLY A 51 -25.50 -9.82 9.04
N SER A 52 -25.08 -10.89 9.72
CA SER A 52 -23.67 -11.29 9.74
C SER A 52 -23.17 -11.73 8.36
N HIS A 53 -23.93 -12.57 7.66
CA HIS A 53 -23.61 -13.00 6.30
C HIS A 53 -23.61 -11.83 5.31
N GLU A 54 -24.60 -10.94 5.38
CA GLU A 54 -24.68 -9.74 4.54
C GLU A 54 -23.49 -8.82 4.76
N LYS A 55 -23.01 -8.68 6.01
CA LYS A 55 -21.76 -7.97 6.28
C LYS A 55 -20.57 -8.65 5.59
N ALA A 56 -20.44 -9.97 5.67
CA ALA A 56 -19.35 -10.70 5.00
C ALA A 56 -19.39 -10.52 3.47
N ILE A 57 -20.58 -10.61 2.86
CA ILE A 57 -20.79 -10.36 1.42
C ILE A 57 -20.36 -8.95 1.02
N ARG A 58 -20.69 -7.94 1.84
CA ARG A 58 -20.29 -6.55 1.60
C ARG A 58 -18.78 -6.34 1.71
N GLU A 59 -18.08 -7.12 2.53
CA GLU A 59 -16.64 -7.01 2.75
C GLU A 59 -15.81 -7.55 1.57
N VAL A 60 -16.34 -8.52 0.79
CA VAL A 60 -15.64 -9.11 -0.36
C VAL A 60 -15.15 -8.04 -1.35
N PRO A 61 -16.03 -7.24 -2.00
CA PRO A 61 -15.57 -6.24 -2.96
C PRO A 61 -14.71 -5.16 -2.32
N LEU A 62 -15.02 -4.75 -1.09
CA LEU A 62 -14.28 -3.69 -0.39
C LEU A 62 -12.82 -4.06 -0.14
N LEU A 63 -12.57 -5.28 0.34
CA LEU A 63 -11.22 -5.73 0.68
C LEU A 63 -10.42 -6.13 -0.56
N PHE A 64 -11.05 -6.80 -1.52
CA PHE A 64 -10.39 -7.22 -2.76
C PHE A 64 -9.95 -6.00 -3.56
N LEU A 65 -10.85 -5.04 -3.78
CA LEU A 65 -10.53 -3.83 -4.52
C LEU A 65 -9.55 -2.92 -3.78
N ARG A 66 -9.51 -2.94 -2.44
CA ARG A 66 -8.47 -2.23 -1.66
C ARG A 66 -7.09 -2.81 -1.92
N ILE A 67 -6.96 -4.14 -1.94
CA ILE A 67 -5.70 -4.82 -2.25
C ILE A 67 -5.28 -4.48 -3.68
N GLU A 68 -6.19 -4.64 -4.65
CA GLU A 68 -5.92 -4.33 -6.05
C GLU A 68 -5.47 -2.87 -6.21
N LYS A 69 -6.22 -1.91 -5.65
CA LYS A 69 -5.89 -0.48 -5.69
C LYS A 69 -4.50 -0.19 -5.12
N THR A 70 -4.21 -0.74 -3.94
CA THR A 70 -2.94 -0.49 -3.24
C THR A 70 -1.76 -1.03 -4.06
N ALA A 71 -1.89 -2.26 -4.56
CA ALA A 71 -0.85 -2.87 -5.39
C ALA A 71 -0.66 -2.10 -6.70
N ARG A 72 -1.73 -1.84 -7.44
CA ARG A 72 -1.68 -1.10 -8.72
C ARG A 72 -1.05 0.28 -8.57
N GLN A 73 -1.42 1.03 -7.54
CA GLN A 73 -0.83 2.34 -7.25
C GLN A 73 0.65 2.24 -6.89
N LYS A 74 1.04 1.23 -6.11
CA LYS A 74 2.44 0.99 -5.75
C LYS A 74 3.33 0.73 -6.98
N TYR A 75 2.84 -0.04 -7.94
CA TYR A 75 3.58 -0.40 -9.15
C TYR A 75 3.30 0.51 -10.35
N LEU A 76 2.48 1.56 -10.17
CA LEU A 76 2.06 2.48 -11.24
C LEU A 76 1.45 1.77 -12.46
N VAL A 77 0.67 0.70 -12.21
CA VAL A 77 0.02 -0.10 -13.27
C VAL A 77 -1.48 0.21 -13.28
N LEU A 78 -2.02 0.52 -14.47
CA LEU A 78 -3.46 0.73 -14.64
C LEU A 78 -4.25 -0.57 -14.41
N LEU A 79 -5.54 -0.41 -14.12
CA LEU A 79 -6.48 -1.51 -14.10
C LEU A 79 -7.08 -1.69 -15.49
N ASP A 80 -6.49 -2.56 -16.29
CA ASP A 80 -6.92 -2.86 -17.66
C ASP A 80 -8.26 -3.64 -17.70
N GLU A 81 -8.90 -3.66 -18.87
CA GLU A 81 -10.22 -4.28 -19.05
C GLU A 81 -10.22 -5.79 -18.85
N GLU A 82 -9.11 -6.48 -19.15
CA GLU A 82 -9.00 -7.93 -18.95
C GLU A 82 -9.02 -8.24 -17.46
N ARG A 83 -8.19 -7.55 -16.67
CA ARG A 83 -8.15 -7.69 -15.23
C ARG A 83 -9.45 -7.27 -14.57
N ARG A 84 -10.13 -6.23 -15.07
CA ARG A 84 -11.47 -5.87 -14.55
C ARG A 84 -12.45 -7.03 -14.69
N ARG A 85 -12.50 -7.68 -15.85
CA ARG A 85 -13.37 -8.85 -16.06
C ARG A 85 -13.03 -10.00 -15.12
N GLU A 86 -11.74 -10.27 -14.90
CA GLU A 86 -11.31 -11.28 -13.92
C GLU A 86 -11.78 -10.95 -12.50
N LEU A 87 -11.62 -9.70 -12.06
CA LEU A 87 -12.04 -9.24 -10.73
C LEU A 87 -13.54 -9.35 -10.54
N LEU A 88 -14.33 -8.92 -11.53
CA LEU A 88 -15.79 -9.05 -11.50
C LEU A 88 -16.19 -10.52 -11.33
N LYS A 89 -15.56 -11.43 -12.08
CA LYS A 89 -15.82 -12.86 -11.97
C LYS A 89 -15.46 -13.39 -10.58
N VAL A 90 -14.23 -13.20 -10.14
CA VAL A 90 -13.73 -13.74 -8.85
C VAL A 90 -14.57 -13.25 -7.68
N MET A 91 -14.87 -11.94 -7.61
CA MET A 91 -15.69 -11.40 -6.52
C MET A 91 -17.13 -11.91 -6.59
N THR A 92 -17.69 -12.06 -7.79
CA THR A 92 -19.04 -12.62 -7.98
C THR A 92 -19.11 -14.06 -7.52
N ASP A 93 -18.14 -14.90 -7.90
CA ASP A 93 -18.06 -16.30 -7.48
C ASP A 93 -18.02 -16.41 -5.94
N HIS A 94 -17.25 -15.55 -5.27
CA HIS A 94 -17.21 -15.51 -3.80
C HIS A 94 -18.52 -15.02 -3.16
N VAL A 95 -19.16 -14.01 -3.72
CA VAL A 95 -20.47 -13.54 -3.24
C VAL A 95 -21.53 -14.62 -3.39
N GLU A 96 -21.60 -15.28 -4.55
CA GLU A 96 -22.51 -16.39 -4.81
C GLU A 96 -22.29 -17.55 -3.84
N MET A 97 -21.03 -17.92 -3.59
CA MET A 97 -20.69 -18.94 -2.61
C MET A 97 -21.17 -18.60 -1.20
N LEU A 98 -20.99 -17.35 -0.75
CA LEU A 98 -21.42 -16.90 0.58
C LEU A 98 -22.94 -16.89 0.72
N VAL A 99 -23.65 -16.46 -0.34
CA VAL A 99 -25.11 -16.50 -0.42
C VAL A 99 -25.61 -17.95 -0.37
N GLU A 100 -24.99 -18.86 -1.12
CA GLU A 100 -25.38 -20.27 -1.14
C GLU A 100 -25.12 -20.95 0.22
N LYS A 101 -24.01 -20.61 0.91
CA LYS A 101 -23.76 -21.05 2.29
C LYS A 101 -24.86 -20.58 3.25
N MET A 102 -25.34 -19.34 3.10
CA MET A 102 -26.45 -18.80 3.89
C MET A 102 -27.76 -19.52 3.56
N ASN A 103 -28.04 -19.75 2.27
CA ASN A 103 -29.21 -20.46 1.77
C ASN A 103 -29.31 -21.86 2.38
N ARG A 104 -28.27 -22.69 2.24
CA ARG A 104 -28.21 -24.05 2.77
C ARG A 104 -28.42 -24.15 4.28
N LYS A 105 -27.99 -23.13 5.03
CA LYS A 105 -28.04 -23.16 6.50
C LYS A 105 -29.39 -22.75 7.07
N TYR A 106 -30.07 -21.80 6.44
CA TYR A 106 -31.20 -21.13 7.09
C TYR A 106 -32.53 -21.33 6.37
N ARG A 107 -32.54 -21.73 5.10
CA ARG A 107 -33.78 -21.82 4.31
C ARG A 107 -34.84 -22.72 4.96
N ASP A 108 -34.45 -23.91 5.42
CA ASP A 108 -35.39 -24.85 6.05
C ASP A 108 -35.93 -24.35 7.40
N ILE A 109 -35.16 -23.51 8.10
CA ILE A 109 -35.58 -22.88 9.34
C ILE A 109 -36.67 -21.83 9.06
N PHE A 110 -36.48 -21.01 8.02
CA PHE A 110 -37.51 -20.06 7.59
C PHE A 110 -38.75 -20.76 7.04
N LYS A 111 -38.56 -21.89 6.34
CA LYS A 111 -39.66 -22.74 5.87
C LYS A 111 -40.52 -23.27 7.03
N SER A 112 -39.90 -23.79 8.10
CA SER A 112 -40.65 -24.29 9.26
C SER A 112 -41.40 -23.19 10.01
N GLN A 113 -40.93 -21.94 9.93
CA GLN A 113 -41.59 -20.76 10.49
C GLN A 113 -42.64 -20.11 9.55
N LYS A 114 -42.95 -20.72 8.40
CA LYS A 114 -43.85 -20.16 7.37
C LYS A 114 -43.41 -18.78 6.84
N ARG A 115 -42.10 -18.52 6.82
CA ARG A 115 -41.46 -17.26 6.36
C ARG A 115 -40.53 -17.47 5.16
N LEU A 116 -40.82 -18.49 4.34
CA LEU A 116 -39.94 -18.88 3.23
C LEU A 116 -39.82 -17.79 2.16
N GLU A 117 -40.92 -17.13 1.81
CA GLU A 117 -40.96 -16.09 0.78
C GLU A 117 -40.14 -14.86 1.18
N GLU A 118 -40.20 -14.47 2.45
CA GLU A 118 -39.38 -13.40 3.03
C GLU A 118 -37.89 -13.73 2.88
N PHE A 119 -37.50 -14.96 3.23
CA PHE A 119 -36.13 -15.42 3.12
C PHE A 119 -35.66 -15.45 1.67
N ASP A 120 -36.40 -16.09 0.77
CA ASP A 120 -36.01 -16.23 -0.65
C ASP A 120 -35.90 -14.83 -1.31
N SER A 121 -36.79 -13.89 -0.98
CA SER A 121 -36.71 -12.49 -1.42
C SER A 121 -35.44 -11.80 -0.90
N ARG A 122 -35.12 -11.96 0.38
CA ARG A 122 -33.91 -11.38 0.99
C ARG A 122 -32.63 -11.95 0.38
N ILE A 123 -32.57 -13.27 0.14
CA ILE A 123 -31.44 -13.93 -0.55
C ILE A 123 -31.21 -13.31 -1.93
N LYS A 124 -32.29 -13.18 -2.73
CA LYS A 124 -32.23 -12.58 -4.06
C LYS A 124 -31.74 -11.14 -4.01
N ASN A 125 -32.30 -10.33 -3.10
CA ASN A 125 -31.92 -8.93 -2.94
C ASN A 125 -30.47 -8.77 -2.50
N THR A 126 -30.00 -9.59 -1.56
CA THR A 126 -28.60 -9.60 -1.11
C THR A 126 -27.64 -9.95 -2.23
N LEU A 127 -27.97 -10.95 -3.06
CA LEU A 127 -27.16 -11.32 -4.22
C LEU A 127 -27.10 -10.20 -5.26
N MET A 128 -28.26 -9.62 -5.61
CA MET A 128 -28.34 -8.49 -6.55
C MET A 128 -27.55 -7.28 -6.05
N ALA A 129 -27.72 -6.91 -4.78
CA ALA A 129 -27.00 -5.80 -4.17
C ALA A 129 -25.48 -6.05 -4.11
N GLY A 130 -25.06 -7.30 -3.88
CA GLY A 130 -23.65 -7.71 -3.91
C GLY A 130 -23.04 -7.53 -5.31
N LYS A 131 -23.71 -8.03 -6.35
CA LYS A 131 -23.26 -7.89 -7.75
C LYS A 131 -23.22 -6.43 -8.20
N GLN A 132 -24.24 -5.64 -7.87
CA GLN A 132 -24.26 -4.21 -8.19
C GLN A 132 -23.08 -3.48 -7.53
N ARG A 133 -22.82 -3.76 -6.24
CA ARG A 133 -21.70 -3.16 -5.52
C ARG A 133 -20.35 -3.52 -6.14
N ILE A 134 -20.17 -4.77 -6.57
CA ILE A 134 -18.96 -5.20 -7.28
C ILE A 134 -18.73 -4.31 -8.50
N ASN A 135 -19.75 -4.09 -9.33
CA ASN A 135 -19.65 -3.23 -10.52
C ASN A 135 -19.30 -1.78 -10.15
N ASP A 136 -20.07 -1.19 -9.24
CA ASP A 136 -19.92 0.22 -8.86
C ASP A 136 -18.54 0.51 -8.25
N GLU A 137 -18.10 -0.33 -7.31
CA GLU A 137 -16.81 -0.14 -6.65
C GLU A 137 -15.63 -0.44 -7.59
N THR A 138 -15.76 -1.41 -8.50
CA THR A 138 -14.71 -1.69 -9.50
C THR A 138 -14.52 -0.49 -10.42
N LYS A 139 -15.62 0.11 -10.88
CA LYS A 139 -15.58 1.32 -11.70
C LYS A 139 -14.89 2.47 -10.96
N LYS A 140 -15.32 2.78 -9.73
CA LYS A 140 -14.71 3.84 -8.91
C LYS A 140 -13.22 3.61 -8.66
N VAL A 141 -12.82 2.38 -8.38
CA VAL A 141 -11.40 2.06 -8.15
C VAL A 141 -10.60 2.22 -9.42
N SER A 142 -11.14 1.80 -10.56
CA SER A 142 -10.48 2.01 -11.84
C SER A 142 -10.28 3.48 -12.18
N GLU A 143 -11.33 4.30 -12.03
CA GLU A 143 -11.26 5.75 -12.26
C GLU A 143 -10.24 6.39 -11.30
N SER A 144 -10.30 6.05 -10.01
CA SER A 144 -9.35 6.56 -9.02
C SER A 144 -7.90 6.14 -9.28
N ILE A 145 -7.66 4.94 -9.83
CA ILE A 145 -6.30 4.54 -10.27
C ILE A 145 -5.92 5.35 -11.51
N GLY A 146 -6.81 5.49 -12.49
CA GLY A 146 -6.59 6.28 -13.69
C GLY A 146 -6.22 7.73 -13.40
N GLU A 147 -7.01 8.42 -12.59
CA GLU A 147 -6.77 9.81 -12.15
C GLU A 147 -5.43 9.96 -11.42
N LYS A 148 -5.09 9.01 -10.54
CA LYS A 148 -3.80 9.06 -9.85
C LYS A 148 -2.63 8.80 -10.79
N LEU A 149 -2.82 8.04 -11.86
CA LEU A 149 -1.73 7.65 -12.77
C LEU A 149 -1.66 8.48 -14.05
N SER A 150 -2.62 9.39 -14.29
CA SER A 150 -2.71 10.19 -15.49
C SER A 150 -1.77 11.41 -15.54
N SER A 151 -0.96 11.68 -14.50
CA SER A 151 0.07 12.70 -14.62
C SER A 151 1.13 12.25 -15.62
N SER A 152 1.31 13.03 -16.69
CA SER A 152 2.25 12.77 -17.80
C SER A 152 3.72 12.71 -17.37
N SER A 153 4.01 13.10 -16.12
CA SER A 153 5.33 13.13 -15.49
C SER A 153 5.68 11.83 -14.74
N LYS A 154 4.79 10.84 -14.69
CA LYS A 154 5.03 9.60 -13.92
C LYS A 154 6.01 8.66 -14.63
N ILE A 155 7.15 8.48 -13.99
CA ILE A 155 8.24 7.60 -14.43
C ILE A 155 7.90 6.15 -14.04
N LYS A 156 8.19 5.15 -14.87
CA LYS A 156 7.96 3.75 -14.45
C LYS A 156 8.91 3.37 -13.31
N PRO A 157 8.53 2.49 -12.36
CA PRO A 157 9.42 2.09 -11.27
C PRO A 157 10.79 1.58 -11.73
N GLU A 158 10.84 0.84 -12.84
CA GLU A 158 12.09 0.36 -13.46
C GLU A 158 13.00 1.51 -13.92
N GLU A 159 12.42 2.56 -14.50
CA GLU A 159 13.17 3.73 -14.96
C GLU A 159 13.60 4.60 -13.78
N LEU A 160 12.75 4.74 -12.77
CA LEU A 160 13.09 5.41 -11.50
C LEU A 160 14.26 4.72 -10.80
N ALA A 161 14.27 3.38 -10.79
CA ALA A 161 15.37 2.57 -10.30
C ALA A 161 16.69 2.90 -11.03
N ARG A 162 16.65 3.02 -12.36
CA ARG A 162 17.83 3.41 -13.16
C ARG A 162 18.33 4.81 -12.82
N ILE A 163 17.43 5.78 -12.64
CA ILE A 163 17.80 7.17 -12.32
C ILE A 163 18.58 7.26 -11.00
N TYR A 164 18.16 6.50 -10.00
CA TYR A 164 18.79 6.53 -8.67
C TYR A 164 19.82 5.42 -8.43
N GLU A 165 20.21 4.66 -9.47
CA GLU A 165 21.10 3.50 -9.37
C GLU A 165 20.66 2.49 -8.29
N LEU A 166 19.35 2.29 -8.15
CA LEU A 166 18.74 1.34 -7.22
C LEU A 166 18.11 0.18 -7.99
N ASP A 167 17.89 -0.95 -7.32
CA ASP A 167 17.03 -2.00 -7.84
C ASP A 167 15.54 -1.74 -7.52
N GLU A 168 14.64 -2.23 -8.39
CA GLU A 168 13.19 -2.02 -8.22
C GLU A 168 12.68 -2.61 -6.89
N SER A 169 13.25 -3.73 -6.43
CA SER A 169 12.92 -4.33 -5.13
C SER A 169 13.26 -3.40 -3.96
N THR A 170 14.41 -2.74 -3.98
CA THR A 170 14.82 -1.76 -2.97
C THR A 170 13.87 -0.57 -2.94
N LEU A 171 13.46 -0.06 -4.11
CA LEU A 171 12.44 1.00 -4.17
C LEU A 171 11.11 0.59 -3.53
N ILE A 172 10.70 -0.67 -3.78
CA ILE A 172 9.49 -1.26 -3.23
C ILE A 172 9.59 -1.44 -1.71
N ASP A 173 10.68 -2.01 -1.23
CA ASP A 173 10.89 -2.35 0.18
C ASP A 173 11.02 -1.10 1.04
N LEU A 174 11.70 -0.07 0.51
CA LEU A 174 11.83 1.23 1.17
C LEU A 174 10.57 2.10 1.08
N LYS A 175 9.60 1.70 0.24
CA LYS A 175 8.45 2.52 -0.17
C LYS A 175 8.89 3.86 -0.77
N ALA A 176 9.97 3.86 -1.53
CA ALA A 176 10.61 5.06 -2.09
C ALA A 176 10.01 5.53 -3.42
N ILE A 177 9.21 4.71 -4.10
CA ILE A 177 8.62 5.06 -5.41
C ILE A 177 7.83 6.37 -5.32
N GLU A 178 6.85 6.48 -4.42
CA GLU A 178 6.01 7.68 -4.29
C GLU A 178 6.82 8.94 -3.90
N PRO A 179 7.69 8.90 -2.87
CA PRO A 179 8.59 10.01 -2.54
C PRO A 179 9.42 10.50 -3.73
N LEU A 180 10.09 9.58 -4.44
CA LEU A 180 10.97 9.93 -5.56
C LEU A 180 10.19 10.46 -6.76
N GLN A 181 9.01 9.89 -7.08
CA GLN A 181 8.11 10.45 -8.09
C GLN A 181 7.73 11.88 -7.77
N ALA A 182 7.34 12.16 -6.53
CA ALA A 182 6.93 13.51 -6.13
C ALA A 182 8.09 14.51 -6.16
N ILE A 183 9.33 14.07 -5.91
CA ILE A 183 10.53 14.88 -6.09
C ILE A 183 10.71 15.20 -7.58
N HIS A 184 10.68 14.18 -8.44
CA HIS A 184 10.76 14.35 -9.89
C HIS A 184 9.70 15.33 -10.42
N GLU A 185 8.44 15.14 -10.05
CA GLU A 185 7.32 16.00 -10.50
C GLU A 185 7.55 17.49 -10.17
N VAL A 186 8.14 17.79 -9.01
CA VAL A 186 8.45 19.19 -8.63
C VAL A 186 9.53 19.77 -9.52
N PHE A 187 10.62 19.05 -9.70
CA PHE A 187 11.78 19.57 -10.43
C PHE A 187 11.57 19.51 -11.95
N GLU A 188 10.68 18.65 -12.45
CA GLU A 188 10.22 18.71 -13.84
C GLU A 188 9.52 20.04 -14.17
N GLY A 189 8.78 20.61 -13.21
CA GLY A 189 8.09 21.88 -13.38
C GLY A 189 9.01 23.11 -13.44
N VAL A 190 10.30 22.95 -13.10
CA VAL A 190 11.28 24.05 -13.03
C VAL A 190 12.53 23.77 -13.89
N LYS A 191 12.39 22.91 -14.91
CA LYS A 191 13.50 22.43 -15.77
C LYS A 191 14.33 23.54 -16.43
N GLU A 192 13.82 24.76 -16.58
CA GLU A 192 14.56 25.86 -17.21
C GLU A 192 15.47 26.62 -16.24
N ASP A 193 15.31 26.44 -14.93
CA ASP A 193 16.15 27.05 -13.90
C ASP A 193 17.41 26.20 -13.63
N ASN A 194 18.58 26.79 -13.86
CA ASN A 194 19.87 26.15 -13.58
C ASN A 194 20.06 25.83 -12.10
N VAL A 195 19.49 26.64 -11.19
CA VAL A 195 19.56 26.39 -9.75
C VAL A 195 18.76 25.14 -9.40
N ALA A 196 17.53 25.04 -9.91
CA ALA A 196 16.69 23.86 -9.69
C ALA A 196 17.29 22.58 -10.29
N LYS A 197 17.90 22.67 -11.49
CA LYS A 197 18.64 21.55 -12.10
C LYS A 197 19.79 21.07 -11.22
N ASN A 198 20.63 21.98 -10.74
CA ASN A 198 21.78 21.64 -9.89
C ASN A 198 21.32 21.03 -8.56
N ALA A 199 20.26 21.58 -7.94
CA ALA A 199 19.66 21.01 -6.74
C ALA A 199 19.12 19.59 -6.99
N PHE A 200 18.44 19.36 -8.10
CA PHE A 200 17.92 18.04 -8.46
C PHE A 200 19.03 17.01 -8.66
N GLU A 201 20.06 17.38 -9.41
CA GLU A 201 21.20 16.50 -9.69
C GLU A 201 21.97 16.16 -8.41
N GLY A 202 22.15 17.15 -7.53
CA GLY A 202 22.79 16.97 -6.22
C GLY A 202 22.00 16.06 -5.26
N MET A 203 20.67 16.13 -5.29
CA MET A 203 19.81 15.17 -4.57
C MET A 203 19.94 13.75 -5.12
N ARG A 204 19.95 13.60 -6.45
CA ARG A 204 20.15 12.29 -7.10
C ARG A 204 21.49 11.70 -6.69
N GLU A 205 22.56 12.48 -6.77
CA GLU A 205 23.91 12.06 -6.38
C GLU A 205 23.97 11.68 -4.89
N GLY A 206 23.35 12.48 -4.01
CA GLY A 206 23.30 12.19 -2.57
C GLY A 206 22.62 10.86 -2.26
N ILE A 207 21.51 10.56 -2.94
CA ILE A 207 20.79 9.28 -2.83
C ILE A 207 21.67 8.12 -3.33
N VAL A 208 22.36 8.28 -4.45
CA VAL A 208 23.27 7.27 -5.03
C VAL A 208 24.48 7.01 -4.12
N ILE A 209 25.02 8.04 -3.47
CA ILE A 209 26.12 7.88 -2.51
C ILE A 209 25.61 7.14 -1.27
N CYS A 210 24.48 7.58 -0.73
CA CYS A 210 23.89 6.99 0.46
C CYS A 210 23.45 5.53 0.24
N SER A 211 23.06 5.15 -0.97
CA SER A 211 22.66 3.76 -1.27
C SER A 211 23.80 2.75 -1.13
N LYS A 212 25.05 3.23 -1.20
CA LYS A 212 26.25 2.42 -1.02
C LYS A 212 26.63 2.26 0.45
N PHE A 213 25.96 2.95 1.38
CA PHE A 213 26.25 2.84 2.80
C PHE A 213 26.07 1.42 3.32
N GLY A 214 27.01 0.98 4.16
CA GLY A 214 27.01 -0.36 4.73
C GLY A 214 27.42 -1.50 3.79
N THR A 215 27.53 -1.25 2.48
CA THR A 215 28.10 -2.22 1.51
C THR A 215 29.62 -2.19 1.48
N GLN A 216 30.22 -1.07 1.91
CA GLN A 216 31.66 -0.80 1.87
C GLN A 216 32.43 -1.31 3.10
N LEU A 217 31.78 -2.09 3.98
CA LEU A 217 32.45 -2.65 5.15
C LEU A 217 33.61 -3.57 4.74
N GLY A 218 34.83 -3.14 5.05
CA GLY A 218 36.03 -3.95 4.92
C GLY A 218 35.99 -5.10 5.93
N ILE A 219 35.53 -6.27 5.50
CA ILE A 219 35.68 -7.52 6.26
C ILE A 219 36.88 -8.24 5.69
N ASP A 220 37.82 -8.63 6.56
CA ASP A 220 38.94 -9.47 6.17
C ASP A 220 38.42 -10.72 5.41
N PRO A 221 38.83 -10.94 4.14
CA PRO A 221 38.44 -12.11 3.37
C PRO A 221 38.66 -13.44 4.09
N SER A 222 39.67 -13.52 4.96
CA SER A 222 39.96 -14.70 5.77
C SER A 222 38.87 -15.00 6.81
N GLN A 223 38.12 -14.00 7.27
CA GLN A 223 37.11 -14.09 8.33
C GLN A 223 35.65 -14.17 7.82
N ASN A 224 35.43 -14.05 6.50
CA ASN A 224 34.10 -14.00 5.89
C ASN A 224 33.23 -15.25 6.14
N HIS A 225 33.85 -16.40 6.40
CA HIS A 225 33.12 -17.65 6.70
C HIS A 225 32.53 -17.67 8.13
N THR A 226 33.05 -16.83 9.03
CA THR A 226 32.59 -16.78 10.42
C THR A 226 31.16 -16.24 10.53
N GLU A 227 30.42 -16.71 11.53
CA GLU A 227 29.08 -16.22 11.78
C GLU A 227 29.07 -14.75 12.22
N ALA A 228 30.07 -14.34 13.01
CA ALA A 228 30.23 -12.97 13.48
C ALA A 228 30.41 -11.98 12.31
N ALA A 229 31.30 -12.29 11.36
CA ALA A 229 31.51 -11.46 10.16
C ALA A 229 30.24 -11.36 9.31
N ARG A 230 29.52 -12.49 9.10
CA ARG A 230 28.25 -12.50 8.36
C ARG A 230 27.17 -11.67 9.05
N ARG A 231 27.03 -11.78 10.39
CA ARG A 231 26.08 -10.98 11.17
C ARG A 231 26.42 -9.49 11.12
N LEU A 232 27.70 -9.14 11.21
CA LEU A 232 28.17 -7.75 11.11
C LEU A 232 27.83 -7.16 9.73
N LYS A 233 28.16 -7.87 8.64
CA LYS A 233 27.81 -7.46 7.27
C LYS A 233 26.31 -7.20 7.12
N LYS A 234 25.49 -8.14 7.59
CA LYS A 234 24.02 -8.02 7.50
C LYS A 234 23.48 -6.82 8.28
N ARG A 235 23.99 -6.58 9.50
CA ARG A 235 23.59 -5.43 10.32
C ARG A 235 23.97 -4.11 9.67
N SER A 236 25.14 -4.05 9.06
CA SER A 236 25.59 -2.83 8.40
C SER A 236 24.82 -2.51 7.13
N ILE A 237 24.49 -3.51 6.31
CA ILE A 237 23.61 -3.32 5.16
C ILE A 237 22.25 -2.79 5.65
N ALA A 238 21.67 -3.42 6.67
CA ALA A 238 20.40 -2.97 7.23
C ALA A 238 20.46 -1.52 7.77
N ALA A 239 21.56 -1.14 8.43
CA ALA A 239 21.76 0.23 8.89
C ALA A 239 21.86 1.22 7.71
N GLY A 240 22.64 0.89 6.67
CA GLY A 240 22.73 1.72 5.47
C GLY A 240 21.39 1.88 4.74
N THR A 241 20.62 0.79 4.62
CA THR A 241 19.27 0.82 4.02
C THR A 241 18.30 1.70 4.82
N LEU A 242 18.37 1.70 6.16
CA LEU A 242 17.55 2.59 6.99
C LEU A 242 17.90 4.06 6.78
N VAL A 243 19.20 4.39 6.73
CA VAL A 243 19.63 5.77 6.49
C VAL A 243 19.27 6.25 5.08
N LEU A 244 19.38 5.38 4.06
CA LEU A 244 18.89 5.69 2.72
C LEU A 244 17.40 6.03 2.72
N LYS A 245 16.60 5.26 3.48
CA LYS A 245 15.17 5.55 3.63
C LYS A 245 14.92 6.92 4.27
N ASP A 246 15.60 7.19 5.38
CA ASP A 246 15.48 8.46 6.10
C ASP A 246 15.88 9.64 5.23
N LEU A 247 16.93 9.50 4.41
CA LEU A 247 17.35 10.48 3.43
C LEU A 247 16.26 10.77 2.39
N ILE A 248 15.71 9.73 1.76
CA ILE A 248 14.64 9.89 0.75
C ILE A 248 13.40 10.55 1.37
N ASP A 249 12.99 10.10 2.56
CA ASP A 249 11.82 10.65 3.26
C ASP A 249 12.06 12.12 3.67
N ALA A 250 13.27 12.47 4.12
CA ALA A 250 13.65 13.85 4.45
C ALA A 250 13.63 14.75 3.21
N ILE A 251 14.27 14.34 2.11
CA ILE A 251 14.26 15.08 0.85
C ILE A 251 12.82 15.29 0.37
N TYR A 252 11.97 14.26 0.45
CA TYR A 252 10.58 14.36 0.06
C TYR A 252 9.80 15.39 0.89
N ILE A 253 9.94 15.37 2.23
CA ILE A 253 9.30 16.34 3.13
C ILE A 253 9.75 17.77 2.79
N LEU A 254 11.06 17.97 2.62
CA LEU A 254 11.65 19.26 2.29
C LEU A 254 11.18 19.75 0.90
N THR A 255 11.05 18.84 -0.07
CA THR A 255 10.53 19.14 -1.40
C THR A 255 9.05 19.56 -1.35
N GLN A 256 8.23 19.00 -0.45
CA GLN A 256 6.86 19.50 -0.25
C GLN A 256 6.84 20.93 0.29
N GLN A 257 7.84 21.34 1.08
CA GLN A 257 7.94 22.74 1.53
C GLN A 257 8.35 23.67 0.39
N LEU A 258 9.17 23.23 -0.57
CA LEU A 258 9.52 24.03 -1.75
C LEU A 258 8.31 24.39 -2.61
N LYS A 259 7.28 23.53 -2.66
CA LYS A 259 6.02 23.82 -3.39
C LYS A 259 5.25 25.01 -2.80
N LEU A 260 5.53 25.39 -1.55
CA LEU A 260 4.88 26.50 -0.88
C LEU A 260 5.65 27.81 -1.12
N PRO A 261 4.95 28.94 -1.31
CA PRO A 261 5.55 30.27 -1.26
C PRO A 261 6.32 30.45 0.05
N GLY A 262 7.45 31.19 0.02
CA GLY A 262 8.37 31.33 1.16
C GLY A 262 7.68 31.64 2.50
N GLU A 263 6.69 32.55 2.50
CA GLU A 263 5.93 32.96 3.68
C GLU A 263 5.05 31.85 4.28
N LYS A 264 4.66 30.86 3.47
CA LYS A 264 3.81 29.72 3.88
C LYS A 264 4.61 28.47 4.22
N ARG A 265 5.94 28.51 4.08
CA ARG A 265 6.81 27.39 4.45
C ARG A 265 6.82 27.22 5.95
N ASN A 266 6.79 25.96 6.39
CA ASN A 266 6.91 25.66 7.81
C ASN A 266 8.40 25.52 8.18
N ASN A 267 8.98 26.61 8.68
CA ASN A 267 10.38 26.66 9.08
C ASN A 267 10.73 25.64 10.18
N GLU A 268 9.80 25.35 11.10
CA GLU A 268 10.02 24.34 12.14
C GLU A 268 10.17 22.93 11.53
N ILE A 269 9.34 22.58 10.53
CA ILE A 269 9.46 21.32 9.79
C ILE A 269 10.78 21.27 9.02
N ILE A 270 11.17 22.38 8.38
CA ILE A 270 12.43 22.46 7.61
C ILE A 270 13.62 22.22 8.54
N THR A 271 13.75 22.99 9.63
CA THR A 271 14.86 22.88 10.57
C THR A 271 14.91 21.52 11.23
N LYS A 272 13.78 20.99 11.73
CA LYS A 272 13.76 19.66 12.37
C LYS A 272 14.11 18.54 11.41
N THR A 273 13.62 18.60 10.17
CA THR A 273 13.96 17.59 9.15
C THR A 273 15.43 17.64 8.80
N HIS A 274 16.00 18.84 8.61
CA HIS A 274 17.43 19.02 8.35
C HIS A 274 18.31 18.52 9.51
N SER A 275 18.00 18.88 10.75
CA SER A 275 18.76 18.41 11.93
C SER A 275 18.73 16.90 12.07
N ARG A 276 17.55 16.28 11.92
CA ARG A 276 17.41 14.82 11.99
C ARG A 276 18.16 14.11 10.87
N LEU A 277 18.16 14.68 9.66
CA LEU A 277 18.91 14.13 8.54
C LEU A 277 20.41 14.11 8.85
N ASN A 278 20.96 15.22 9.35
CA ASN A 278 22.37 15.30 9.73
C ASN A 278 22.71 14.32 10.86
N GLU A 279 21.86 14.20 11.88
CA GLU A 279 22.04 13.22 12.97
C GLU A 279 22.03 11.76 12.47
N SER A 280 21.19 11.44 11.47
CA SER A 280 21.13 10.11 10.87
C SER A 280 22.38 9.81 10.04
N LEU A 281 22.83 10.78 9.24
CA LEU A 281 23.98 10.64 8.34
C LEU A 281 25.32 10.59 9.09
N ASN A 282 25.51 11.37 10.15
CA ASN A 282 26.79 11.55 10.87
C ASN A 282 27.42 10.24 11.41
N LYS A 283 26.68 9.13 11.42
CA LYS A 283 27.15 7.81 11.86
C LYS A 283 27.79 6.98 10.75
N HIS A 284 27.87 7.51 9.53
CA HIS A 284 28.27 6.77 8.34
C HIS A 284 29.42 7.45 7.59
N ASP A 285 30.41 6.65 7.21
CA ASP A 285 31.50 7.11 6.35
C ASP A 285 30.94 7.56 4.98
N GLY A 286 31.28 8.79 4.59
CA GLY A 286 30.75 9.42 3.37
C GLY A 286 29.55 10.35 3.59
N ALA A 287 29.09 10.54 4.84
CA ALA A 287 28.04 11.50 5.20
C ALA A 287 28.31 12.91 4.67
N GLU A 288 29.56 13.39 4.77
CA GLU A 288 29.96 14.71 4.27
C GLU A 288 29.73 14.86 2.77
N LYS A 289 29.95 13.79 1.99
CA LYS A 289 29.71 13.80 0.54
C LYS A 289 28.22 13.87 0.21
N VAL A 290 27.39 13.16 0.99
CA VAL A 290 25.93 13.23 0.86
C VAL A 290 25.43 14.64 1.21
N ILE A 291 25.91 15.23 2.31
CA ILE A 291 25.49 16.58 2.71
C ILE A 291 25.95 17.62 1.68
N ALA A 292 27.19 17.51 1.19
CA ALA A 292 27.74 18.40 0.18
C ALA A 292 26.93 18.35 -1.13
N SER A 293 26.49 17.17 -1.57
CA SER A 293 25.68 17.05 -2.78
C SER A 293 24.29 17.70 -2.61
N LEU A 294 23.75 17.79 -1.39
CA LEU A 294 22.46 18.41 -1.10
C LEU A 294 22.52 19.93 -0.91
N GLN A 295 23.71 20.54 -0.93
CA GLN A 295 23.88 21.95 -0.58
C GLN A 295 23.04 22.90 -1.46
N ALA A 296 23.01 22.67 -2.78
CA ALA A 296 22.20 23.48 -3.69
C ALA A 296 20.70 23.37 -3.38
N PHE A 297 20.23 22.18 -2.96
CA PHE A 297 18.85 21.97 -2.54
C PHE A 297 18.52 22.69 -1.22
N PHE A 298 19.42 22.62 -0.24
CA PHE A 298 19.27 23.32 1.04
C PHE A 298 19.24 24.85 0.87
N GLN A 299 20.03 25.39 -0.04
CA GLN A 299 20.00 26.82 -0.38
C GLN A 299 18.63 27.27 -0.90
N MET A 300 17.94 26.46 -1.71
CA MET A 300 16.57 26.78 -2.18
C MET A 300 15.54 26.88 -1.04
N LEU A 301 15.83 26.24 0.08
CA LEU A 301 15.04 26.27 1.31
C LEU A 301 15.51 27.33 2.30
N SER A 302 16.52 28.13 1.94
CA SER A 302 17.18 29.10 2.83
C SER A 302 17.75 28.47 4.10
N ILE A 303 18.18 27.20 4.00
CA ILE A 303 18.93 26.51 5.03
C ILE A 303 20.40 26.89 4.84
N VAL A 304 21.03 27.41 5.89
CA VAL A 304 22.45 27.80 5.94
C VAL A 304 23.27 26.66 6.52
#